data_AF-V4M6H8-F1
#
_entry.id   AF-V4M6H8-F1
#
_cell.length_a   1.000
_cell.length_b   1.000
_cell.length_c   1.000
_cell.angle_alpha   90.00
_cell.angle_beta   90.00
_cell.angle_gamma   90.00
#
_symmetry.space_group_name_H-M   'P 1'
#
loop_
_entity.id
_entity.type
_entity.pdbx_description
1 polymer ?
#
loop_
_entity_poly.entity_id
_entity_poly.type
_entity_poly.pdbx_seq_one_letter_code
_entity_poly.pdbx_strand_id
1 'polypeptide(L)'
;MSYERQRIRLGVPGLDELFASGVPMGSVILVAGYPGAGKTTLASQFAYAGASSGEPSIYVSFVEPRSVFIENALSFGMDFRPLEEKGLFRYYEALNVSDPEALSNLIEDILLQVDSMKARRVVIDSVTTVEQLAKDPTRVREVLHSALYLGLKLRGATSLLIAELPFGAESSQLGPEEFIADGVIIMKYHYIKGKMERYAEIRKMRGTSVEYASMPYTFTARGIEFPPPLRHEALPSGARSERTCRLGELTLRPGMGTLILYDPSVDPLRFSVYYLVAPAVASGLRVRYISYIHSVASMKDLLAACGDLLGDKLGNLSVESHDASLTTVGDVELRAYTSDRDFRPDVVVAEGVHMLRRFMTPSDYLNATYRVLVRRASMGIMTFHLYALPREDAWRAPLSTYYDNVLYLYAKGGKLTLEPLRVWGELAPSEEPVLAGSLKADCRSVLMEGLNRCSGPESSRPGRSQGGP
;
A
#
# COMPACT_ATOMS: atom_id res chain seq x y z
N MET A 1 6.85 -2.52 39.28
CA MET A 1 6.18 -1.60 38.35
C MET A 1 6.97 -1.61 37.05
N SER A 2 6.42 -2.21 36.00
CA SER A 2 7.03 -2.16 34.67
C SER A 2 6.99 -0.72 34.17
N TYR A 3 8.15 -0.08 33.96
CA TYR A 3 8.24 1.21 33.28
C TYR A 3 7.86 0.98 31.80
N GLU A 4 6.58 1.11 31.48
CA GLU A 4 6.15 1.17 30.10
C GLU A 4 6.56 2.53 29.54
N ARG A 5 7.57 2.56 28.66
CA ARG A 5 8.00 3.81 28.02
C ARG A 5 6.85 4.37 27.19
N GLN A 6 6.60 5.68 27.29
CA GLN A 6 5.70 6.36 26.35
C GLN A 6 6.15 6.08 24.92
N ARG A 7 5.19 5.90 24.01
CA ARG A 7 5.42 5.59 22.61
C ARG A 7 4.91 6.71 21.72
N ILE A 8 5.52 6.85 20.55
CA ILE A 8 5.21 7.88 19.56
C ILE A 8 5.00 7.23 18.19
N ARG A 9 4.05 7.77 17.43
CA ARG A 9 3.86 7.45 16.02
C ARG A 9 4.79 8.32 15.18
N LEU A 10 5.46 7.72 14.21
CA LEU A 10 6.32 8.43 13.28
C LEU A 10 5.53 9.40 12.40
N GLY A 11 4.24 9.16 12.16
CA GLY A 11 3.40 10.03 11.34
C GLY A 11 3.56 9.78 9.84
N VAL A 12 4.01 8.58 9.48
CA VAL A 12 4.14 8.13 8.09
C VAL A 12 3.05 7.07 7.85
N PRO A 13 2.07 7.34 6.97
CA PRO A 13 0.93 6.43 6.77
C PRO A 13 1.36 5.03 6.35
N GLY A 14 0.79 4.01 6.99
CA GLY A 14 1.10 2.61 6.76
C GLY A 14 2.34 2.12 7.50
N LEU A 15 3.36 2.97 7.67
CA LEU A 15 4.58 2.64 8.43
C LEU A 15 4.28 2.59 9.93
N ASP A 16 3.45 3.50 10.45
CA ASP A 16 3.03 3.49 11.85
C ASP A 16 2.30 2.20 12.23
N GLU A 17 1.50 1.66 11.31
CA GLU A 17 0.79 0.41 11.50
C GLU A 17 1.73 -0.80 11.61
N LEU A 18 2.95 -0.72 11.08
CA LEU A 18 3.98 -1.76 11.26
C LEU A 18 4.56 -1.80 12.68
N PHE A 19 4.37 -0.72 13.45
CA PHE A 19 4.94 -0.57 14.79
C PHE A 19 3.90 -0.71 15.91
N ALA A 20 2.76 -1.39 15.68
CA ALA A 20 1.67 -1.64 16.62
C ALA A 20 1.21 -0.39 17.41
N SER A 21 1.87 -0.07 18.53
CA SER A 21 1.62 1.09 19.40
C SER A 21 2.60 2.26 19.21
N GLY A 22 3.44 2.22 18.17
CA GLY A 22 4.47 3.21 17.86
C GLY A 22 5.86 2.80 18.37
N VAL A 23 6.84 3.68 18.22
CA VAL A 23 8.22 3.48 18.71
C VAL A 23 8.38 4.10 20.10
N PRO A 24 9.31 3.65 20.95
CA PRO A 24 9.58 4.31 22.23
C PRO A 24 9.96 5.78 22.01
N MET A 25 9.41 6.67 22.83
CA MET A 25 9.78 8.08 22.84
C MET A 25 11.26 8.23 23.21
N GLY A 26 11.95 9.17 22.56
CA GLY A 26 13.40 9.35 22.71
C GLY A 26 14.23 8.35 21.90
N SER A 27 13.60 7.52 21.06
CA SER A 27 14.32 6.62 20.15
C SER A 27 15.04 7.41 19.06
N VAL A 28 16.27 6.99 18.78
CA VAL A 28 17.07 7.49 17.65
C VAL A 28 17.04 6.45 16.54
N ILE A 29 16.47 6.82 15.39
CA ILE A 29 16.22 5.92 14.27
C ILE A 29 17.06 6.36 13.09
N LEU A 30 17.86 5.45 12.56
CA LEU A 30 18.61 5.66 11.33
C LEU A 30 17.71 5.32 10.14
N VAL A 31 17.62 6.24 9.18
CA VAL A 31 16.95 6.04 7.90
C VAL A 31 18.01 6.13 6.80
N ALA A 32 18.39 4.99 6.26
CA ALA A 32 19.42 4.87 5.24
C ALA A 32 18.83 4.51 3.87
N GLY A 33 19.54 4.78 2.80
CA GLY A 33 19.08 4.43 1.45
C GLY A 33 19.81 5.15 0.35
N TYR A 34 19.66 4.68 -0.89
CA TYR A 34 20.27 5.33 -2.05
C TYR A 34 19.62 6.69 -2.38
N PRO A 35 20.28 7.55 -3.15
CA PRO A 35 19.68 8.78 -3.67
C PRO A 35 18.35 8.52 -4.38
N GLY A 36 17.35 9.36 -4.15
CA GLY A 36 16.01 9.19 -4.76
C GLY A 36 15.14 8.09 -4.15
N ALA A 37 15.60 7.41 -3.09
CA ALA A 37 14.77 6.46 -2.34
C ALA A 37 13.64 7.14 -1.54
N GLY A 38 13.75 8.43 -1.22
CA GLY A 38 12.68 9.18 -0.51
C GLY A 38 12.92 9.42 0.97
N LYS A 39 14.18 9.33 1.42
CA LYS A 39 14.58 9.55 2.82
C LYS A 39 14.12 10.91 3.36
N THR A 40 14.43 11.99 2.63
CA THR A 40 14.02 13.36 2.95
C THR A 40 12.50 13.50 3.01
N THR A 41 11.74 12.84 2.13
CA THR A 41 10.27 12.84 2.17
C THR A 41 9.73 12.16 3.43
N LEU A 42 10.27 10.98 3.79
CA LEU A 42 9.91 10.28 5.02
C LEU A 42 10.23 11.15 6.26
N ALA A 43 11.41 11.78 6.27
CA ALA A 43 11.83 12.63 7.37
C ALA A 43 11.00 13.93 7.48
N SER A 44 10.60 14.49 6.33
CA SER A 44 9.69 15.63 6.26
C SER A 44 8.33 15.26 6.85
N GLN A 45 7.75 14.11 6.48
CA GLN A 45 6.49 13.63 7.05
C GLN A 45 6.61 13.43 8.57
N PHE A 46 7.72 12.89 9.05
CA PHE A 46 7.97 12.74 10.48
C PHE A 46 7.97 14.09 11.24
N ALA A 47 8.70 15.07 10.73
CA ALA A 47 8.77 16.40 11.34
C ALA A 47 7.42 17.13 11.26
N TYR A 48 6.77 17.08 10.09
CA TYR A 48 5.48 17.71 9.82
C TYR A 48 4.36 17.15 10.70
N ALA A 49 4.27 15.82 10.81
CA ALA A 49 3.25 15.16 11.62
C ALA A 49 3.36 15.54 13.10
N GLY A 50 4.58 15.67 13.63
CA GLY A 50 4.80 16.17 14.99
C GLY A 50 4.38 17.61 15.15
N ALA A 51 4.92 18.51 14.33
CA ALA A 51 4.66 19.94 14.43
C ALA A 51 3.17 20.25 14.25
N SER A 52 2.50 19.59 13.31
CA SER A 52 1.05 19.70 13.09
C SER A 52 0.22 19.17 14.26
N SER A 53 0.77 18.24 15.05
CA SER A 53 0.15 17.71 16.27
C SER A 53 0.54 18.47 17.54
N GLY A 54 1.24 19.60 17.41
CA GLY A 54 1.70 20.42 18.54
C GLY A 54 2.96 19.88 19.24
N GLU A 55 3.67 18.93 18.64
CA GLU A 55 4.98 18.46 19.09
C GLU A 55 6.06 19.28 18.39
N PRO A 56 6.82 20.16 19.09
CA PRO A 56 7.81 21.01 18.42
C PRO A 56 8.88 20.15 17.70
N SER A 57 9.12 20.45 16.43
CA SER A 57 10.00 19.68 15.55
C SER A 57 11.15 20.52 15.00
N ILE A 58 12.36 19.98 15.00
CA ILE A 58 13.53 20.61 14.36
C ILE A 58 13.98 19.74 13.18
N TYR A 59 14.27 20.38 12.05
CA TYR A 59 14.91 19.75 10.90
C TYR A 59 16.25 20.42 10.64
N VAL A 60 17.34 19.69 10.78
CA VAL A 60 18.70 20.15 10.48
C VAL A 60 19.09 19.59 9.12
N SER A 61 19.42 20.47 8.18
CA SER A 61 19.82 20.10 6.82
C SER A 61 21.24 20.55 6.51
N PHE A 62 22.09 19.60 6.13
CA PHE A 62 23.45 19.78 5.62
C PHE A 62 23.51 19.76 4.08
N VAL A 63 22.41 19.45 3.41
CA VAL A 63 22.40 19.11 1.98
C VAL A 63 21.49 20.01 1.14
N GLU A 64 20.43 20.56 1.72
CA GLU A 64 19.41 21.32 1.00
C GLU A 64 19.06 22.64 1.73
N PRO A 65 18.88 23.77 1.02
CA PRO A 65 18.42 25.02 1.63
C PRO A 65 16.93 24.97 1.99
N ARG A 66 16.55 25.78 2.97
CA ARG A 66 15.18 25.87 3.51
C ARG A 66 14.15 26.14 2.41
N SER A 67 14.44 27.07 1.48
CA SER A 67 13.50 27.44 0.42
C SER A 67 13.08 26.22 -0.42
N VAL A 68 14.06 25.43 -0.85
CA VAL A 68 13.83 24.22 -1.66
C VAL A 68 13.10 23.15 -0.85
N PHE A 69 13.49 22.94 0.41
CA PHE A 69 12.81 22.01 1.32
C PHE A 69 11.32 22.33 1.47
N ILE A 70 10.98 23.60 1.74
CA ILE A 70 9.60 24.03 1.95
C ILE A 70 8.78 23.85 0.67
N GLU A 71 9.32 24.18 -0.50
CA GLU A 71 8.66 23.98 -1.80
C GLU A 71 8.42 22.50 -2.09
N ASN A 72 9.43 21.65 -1.87
CA ASN A 72 9.33 20.21 -2.05
C ASN A 72 8.30 19.59 -1.10
N ALA A 73 8.30 19.99 0.17
CA ALA A 73 7.32 19.53 1.16
C ALA A 73 5.89 19.96 0.80
N LEU A 74 5.72 21.20 0.33
CA LEU A 74 4.42 21.73 -0.07
C LEU A 74 3.82 20.95 -1.25
N SER A 75 4.65 20.43 -2.17
CA SER A 75 4.19 19.58 -3.28
C SER A 75 3.50 18.29 -2.83
N PHE A 76 3.75 17.85 -1.60
CA PHE A 76 3.12 16.70 -0.94
C PHE A 76 2.06 17.12 0.10
N GLY A 77 1.63 18.38 0.08
CA GLY A 77 0.62 18.92 0.99
C GLY A 77 1.12 19.22 2.41
N MET A 78 2.44 19.30 2.62
CA MET A 78 3.03 19.65 3.92
C MET A 78 3.44 21.12 3.94
N ASP A 79 2.57 22.00 4.47
CA ASP A 79 2.89 23.42 4.60
C ASP A 79 3.49 23.75 5.97
N PHE A 80 4.82 23.86 6.02
CA PHE A 80 5.55 24.14 7.25
C PHE A 80 5.53 25.61 7.70
N ARG A 81 5.20 26.56 6.81
CA ARG A 81 5.30 28.01 7.10
C ARG A 81 4.43 28.41 8.30
N PRO A 82 3.14 27.99 8.40
CA PRO A 82 2.32 28.30 9.57
C PRO A 82 2.84 27.63 10.86
N LEU A 83 3.61 26.55 10.75
CA LEU A 83 4.19 25.85 11.90
C LEU A 83 5.43 26.59 12.41
N GLU A 84 6.22 27.21 11.53
CA GLU A 84 7.33 28.09 11.92
C GLU A 84 6.85 29.37 12.59
N GLU A 85 5.80 30.00 12.04
CA GLU A 85 5.18 31.19 12.64
C GLU A 85 4.68 30.92 14.07
N LYS A 86 4.20 29.70 14.33
CA LYS A 86 3.75 29.24 15.65
C LYS A 86 4.90 28.77 16.56
N GLY A 87 6.14 28.75 16.06
CA GLY A 87 7.29 28.19 16.79
C GLY A 87 7.20 26.68 17.05
N LEU A 88 6.40 25.95 16.26
CA LEU A 88 6.24 24.49 16.33
C LEU A 88 7.18 23.77 15.36
N PHE A 89 7.73 24.47 14.36
CA PHE A 89 8.74 23.95 13.47
C PHE A 89 9.92 24.92 13.37
N ARG A 90 11.14 24.37 13.23
CA ARG A 90 12.32 25.15 12.89
C ARG A 90 13.17 24.36 11.91
N TYR A 91 13.44 24.96 10.75
CA TYR A 91 14.43 24.46 9.81
C TYR A 91 15.78 25.13 10.05
N TYR A 92 16.84 24.34 10.15
CA TYR A 92 18.18 24.79 10.45
C TYR A 92 19.13 24.43 9.30
N GLU A 93 19.67 25.45 8.62
CA GLU A 93 20.56 25.31 7.47
C GLU A 93 22.02 25.19 7.91
N ALA A 94 22.63 24.02 7.69
CA ALA A 94 24.01 23.71 8.00
C ALA A 94 24.88 23.52 6.74
N LEU A 95 24.56 24.24 5.66
CA LEU A 95 25.15 24.02 4.32
C LEU A 95 26.62 24.46 4.18
N ASN A 96 27.04 25.46 4.95
CA ASN A 96 28.35 26.10 4.79
C ASN A 96 29.42 25.56 5.74
N VAL A 97 29.17 24.42 6.40
CA VAL A 97 30.15 23.85 7.34
C VAL A 97 31.18 23.05 6.57
N SER A 98 32.38 23.61 6.44
CA SER A 98 33.52 22.97 5.77
C SER A 98 34.68 22.63 6.72
N ASP A 99 34.64 23.15 7.94
CA ASP A 99 35.70 22.98 8.94
C ASP A 99 35.27 21.94 10.01
N PRO A 100 36.08 20.90 10.26
CA PRO A 100 35.87 20.00 11.39
C PRO A 100 35.68 20.72 12.72
N GLU A 101 36.38 21.81 13.04
CA GLU A 101 36.20 22.52 14.33
C GLU A 101 34.80 23.16 14.43
N ALA A 102 34.29 23.71 13.33
CA ALA A 102 32.94 24.27 13.27
C ALA A 102 31.84 23.21 13.46
N LEU A 103 32.13 21.93 13.16
CA LEU A 103 31.17 20.84 13.34
C LEU A 103 30.78 20.64 14.81
N SER A 104 31.74 20.73 15.74
CA SER A 104 31.45 20.56 17.17
C SER A 104 30.56 21.69 17.69
N ASN A 105 30.89 22.94 17.36
CA ASN A 105 30.09 24.11 17.73
C ASN A 105 28.69 24.03 17.12
N LEU A 106 28.58 23.61 15.85
CA LEU A 106 27.30 23.41 15.18
C LEU A 106 26.42 22.40 15.93
N ILE A 107 26.99 21.28 16.34
CA ILE A 107 26.22 20.23 17.03
C ILE A 107 25.79 20.73 18.42
N GLU A 108 26.66 21.44 19.14
CA GLU A 108 26.28 22.07 20.40
C GLU A 108 25.15 23.08 20.21
N ASP A 109 25.23 23.93 19.18
CA ASP A 109 24.18 24.87 18.81
C ASP A 109 22.86 24.14 18.49
N ILE A 110 22.90 23.05 17.72
CA ILE A 110 21.72 22.22 17.43
C ILE A 110 21.10 21.70 18.73
N LEU A 111 21.90 21.17 19.65
CA LEU A 111 21.40 20.66 20.94
C LEU A 111 20.81 21.78 21.82
N LEU A 112 21.39 22.97 21.80
CA LEU A 112 20.83 24.16 22.45
C LEU A 112 19.50 24.58 21.81
N GLN A 113 19.38 24.48 20.48
CA GLN A 113 18.11 24.74 19.80
C GLN A 113 17.04 23.72 20.22
N VAL A 114 17.39 22.43 20.30
CA VAL A 114 16.50 21.37 20.79
C VAL A 114 15.99 21.69 22.21
N ASP A 115 16.86 22.12 23.11
CA ASP A 115 16.48 22.50 24.47
C ASP A 115 15.56 23.74 24.49
N SER A 116 15.95 24.79 23.77
CA SER A 116 15.23 26.07 23.75
C SER A 116 13.80 25.92 23.21
N MET A 117 13.63 25.09 22.18
CA MET A 117 12.35 24.82 21.53
C MET A 117 11.58 23.71 22.24
N LYS A 118 12.21 23.00 23.18
CA LYS A 118 11.70 21.76 23.80
C LYS A 118 11.26 20.76 22.74
N ALA A 119 12.12 20.61 21.72
CA ALA A 119 11.80 19.81 20.54
C ALA A 119 11.58 18.34 20.92
N ARG A 120 10.46 17.79 20.47
CA ARG A 120 10.10 16.37 20.65
C ARG A 120 10.52 15.52 19.46
N ARG A 121 10.70 16.14 18.30
CA ARG A 121 11.12 15.49 17.07
C ARG A 121 12.32 16.21 16.48
N VAL A 122 13.35 15.47 16.11
CA VAL A 122 14.56 16.04 15.49
C VAL A 122 14.91 15.23 14.26
N VAL A 123 15.20 15.90 13.15
CA VAL A 123 15.78 15.28 11.96
C VAL A 123 17.17 15.84 11.74
N ILE A 124 18.14 14.96 11.45
CA ILE A 124 19.49 15.31 11.00
C ILE A 124 19.67 14.75 9.59
N ASP A 125 19.67 15.62 8.58
CA ASP A 125 19.77 15.28 7.16
C ASP A 125 21.01 15.93 6.50
N SER A 126 22.14 15.27 6.33
CA SER A 126 22.41 13.85 6.56
C SER A 126 23.57 13.65 7.54
N VAL A 127 23.55 12.55 8.29
CA VAL A 127 24.69 12.15 9.11
C VAL A 127 25.89 11.71 8.25
N THR A 128 25.66 11.36 6.99
CA THR A 128 26.75 11.09 6.04
C THR A 128 27.62 12.34 5.80
N THR A 129 27.03 13.54 5.72
CA THR A 129 27.80 14.78 5.62
C THR A 129 28.58 15.05 6.92
N VAL A 130 27.97 14.78 8.07
CA VAL A 130 28.62 14.89 9.38
C VAL A 130 29.85 13.96 9.47
N GLU A 131 29.71 12.73 9.00
CA GLU A 131 30.81 11.75 8.95
C GLU A 131 31.96 12.21 8.07
N GLN A 132 31.65 12.72 6.87
CA GLN A 132 32.64 13.26 5.94
C GLN A 132 33.39 14.46 6.52
N LEU A 133 32.70 15.33 7.26
CA LEU A 133 33.29 16.50 7.90
C LEU A 133 34.16 16.14 9.10
N ALA A 134 33.81 15.10 9.87
CA ALA A 134 34.59 14.67 11.02
C ALA A 134 35.99 14.16 10.64
N LYS A 135 36.18 13.63 9.42
CA LYS A 135 37.43 13.12 8.82
C LYS A 135 38.16 11.98 9.56
N ASP A 136 37.91 11.79 10.85
CA ASP A 136 38.50 10.78 11.72
C ASP A 136 37.45 9.81 12.28
N PRO A 137 37.63 8.48 12.20
CA PRO A 137 36.66 7.49 12.68
C PRO A 137 36.34 7.58 14.18
N THR A 138 37.30 7.98 15.02
CA THR A 138 37.06 8.14 16.46
C THR A 138 36.14 9.32 16.70
N ARG A 139 36.40 10.43 16.01
CA ARG A 139 35.56 11.63 16.04
C ARG A 139 34.16 11.38 15.48
N VAL A 140 34.05 10.62 14.39
CA VAL A 140 32.75 10.17 13.84
C VAL A 140 31.96 9.44 14.93
N ARG A 141 32.58 8.45 15.57
CA ARG A 141 31.92 7.68 16.62
C ARG A 141 31.51 8.55 17.80
N GLU A 142 32.36 9.47 18.22
CA GLU A 142 32.06 10.43 19.29
C GLU A 142 30.85 11.30 18.95
N VAL A 143 30.83 11.91 17.75
CA VAL A 143 29.73 12.77 17.30
C VAL A 143 28.43 11.98 17.20
N LEU A 144 28.43 10.83 16.52
CA LEU A 144 27.24 10.02 16.33
C LEU A 144 26.71 9.46 17.65
N HIS A 145 27.59 8.97 18.53
CA HIS A 145 27.19 8.33 19.78
C HIS A 145 26.92 9.34 20.90
N SER A 146 27.88 10.19 21.22
CA SER A 146 27.80 11.08 22.38
C SER A 146 26.88 12.27 22.10
N ALA A 147 27.04 12.92 20.94
CA ALA A 147 26.30 14.14 20.68
C ALA A 147 24.92 13.87 20.07
N LEU A 148 24.83 13.09 19.00
CA LEU A 148 23.55 12.82 18.34
C LEU A 148 22.73 11.78 19.08
N TYR A 149 23.27 10.59 19.35
CA TYR A 149 22.48 9.54 20.00
C TYR A 149 22.18 9.87 21.47
N LEU A 150 23.21 10.02 22.31
CA LEU A 150 23.01 10.26 23.74
C LEU A 150 22.46 11.67 24.00
N GLY A 151 22.98 12.69 23.30
CA GLY A 151 22.55 14.07 23.48
C GLY A 151 21.07 14.32 23.15
N LEU A 152 20.54 13.73 22.07
CA LEU A 152 19.10 13.83 21.74
C LEU A 152 18.25 12.95 22.66
N LYS A 153 18.74 11.76 23.01
CA LYS A 153 18.01 10.80 23.87
C LYS A 153 17.84 11.32 25.30
N LEU A 154 18.86 11.95 25.88
CA LEU A 154 18.77 12.58 27.21
C LEU A 154 17.75 13.72 27.25
N ARG A 155 17.51 14.38 26.11
CA ARG A 155 16.49 15.41 25.94
C ARG A 155 15.08 14.85 25.68
N GLY A 156 14.96 13.53 25.58
CA GLY A 156 13.70 12.85 25.27
C GLY A 156 13.20 13.06 23.83
N ALA A 157 14.03 13.60 22.94
CA ALA A 157 13.68 13.83 21.55
C ALA A 157 13.73 12.52 20.76
N THR A 158 12.65 12.19 20.06
CA THR A 158 12.66 11.10 19.08
C THR A 158 13.28 11.64 17.79
N SER A 159 14.29 10.95 17.27
CA SER A 159 15.13 11.52 16.22
C SER A 159 15.25 10.62 15.00
N LEU A 160 15.24 11.21 13.80
CA LEU A 160 15.63 10.55 12.56
C LEU A 160 17.02 11.03 12.13
N LEU A 161 17.92 10.10 11.90
CA LEU A 161 19.24 10.33 11.32
C LEU A 161 19.22 9.82 9.87
N ILE A 162 19.44 10.69 8.89
CA ILE A 162 19.43 10.31 7.48
C ILE A 162 20.83 9.94 7.03
N ALA A 163 20.99 8.75 6.46
CA ALA A 163 22.26 8.30 5.89
C ALA A 163 22.12 7.92 4.40
N GLU A 164 23.15 8.20 3.62
CA GLU A 164 23.25 7.81 2.23
C GLU A 164 23.94 6.45 2.10
N LEU A 165 23.37 5.55 1.30
CA LEU A 165 24.06 4.33 0.89
C LEU A 165 24.90 4.60 -0.37
N PRO A 166 26.14 4.09 -0.45
CA PRO A 166 26.99 4.27 -1.63
C PRO A 166 26.35 3.64 -2.86
N PHE A 167 26.13 4.45 -3.91
CA PHE A 167 25.50 4.00 -5.14
C PHE A 167 26.31 2.85 -5.79
N GLY A 168 25.63 1.77 -6.19
CA GLY A 168 26.26 0.63 -6.86
C GLY A 168 26.92 -0.40 -5.94
N ALA A 169 26.94 -0.20 -4.62
CA ALA A 169 27.30 -1.26 -3.69
C ALA A 169 26.14 -2.25 -3.55
N GLU A 170 26.38 -3.54 -3.85
CA GLU A 170 25.43 -4.62 -3.56
C GLU A 170 25.21 -4.81 -2.05
N SER A 171 26.16 -4.34 -1.24
CA SER A 171 26.06 -4.35 0.21
C SER A 171 25.28 -3.14 0.72
N SER A 172 24.16 -3.39 1.39
CA SER A 172 23.53 -2.42 2.30
C SER A 172 24.31 -2.36 3.64
N GLN A 173 25.63 -2.46 3.60
CA GLN A 173 26.47 -2.37 4.79
C GLN A 173 26.48 -0.91 5.24
N LEU A 174 26.00 -0.69 6.45
CA LEU A 174 26.06 0.60 7.11
C LEU A 174 27.35 0.64 7.92
N GLY A 175 27.85 1.85 8.17
CA GLY A 175 29.01 2.10 8.99
C GLY A 175 28.69 2.02 10.50
N PRO A 176 29.49 2.69 11.36
CA PRO A 176 29.32 2.68 12.81
C PRO A 176 27.94 3.18 13.28
N GLU A 177 27.24 3.99 12.49
CA GLU A 177 25.91 4.53 12.75
C GLU A 177 24.85 3.44 12.99
N GLU A 178 24.95 2.30 12.30
CA GLU A 178 24.01 1.19 12.49
C GLU A 178 24.08 0.62 13.89
N PHE A 179 25.25 0.58 14.54
CA PHE A 179 25.39 0.01 15.88
C PHE A 179 24.78 0.89 16.97
N ILE A 180 24.76 2.20 16.73
CA ILE A 180 24.39 3.21 17.72
C ILE A 180 22.86 3.38 17.79
N ALA A 181 22.16 3.33 16.65
CA ALA A 181 20.73 3.62 16.58
C ALA A 181 19.85 2.62 17.37
N ASP A 182 18.70 3.07 17.85
CA ASP A 182 17.66 2.20 18.41
C ASP A 182 16.86 1.50 17.31
N GLY A 183 16.63 2.19 16.19
CA GLY A 183 15.94 1.67 15.01
C GLY A 183 16.75 1.88 13.73
N VAL A 184 16.61 0.99 12.76
CA VAL A 184 17.22 1.12 11.42
C VAL A 184 16.19 0.77 10.37
N ILE A 185 15.93 1.72 9.48
CA ILE A 185 15.07 1.59 8.31
C ILE A 185 15.94 1.81 7.06
N ILE A 186 15.95 0.85 6.15
CA ILE A 186 16.71 0.95 4.90
C ILE A 186 15.74 1.05 3.73
N MET A 187 15.72 2.21 3.10
CA MET A 187 14.95 2.50 1.90
C MET A 187 15.74 2.04 0.67
N LYS A 188 15.24 0.99 0.05
CA LYS A 188 15.81 0.35 -1.13
C LYS A 188 14.92 0.59 -2.33
N TYR A 189 15.53 0.53 -3.51
CA TYR A 189 14.79 0.37 -4.75
C TYR A 189 15.59 -0.50 -5.71
N HIS A 190 14.89 -1.09 -6.68
CA HIS A 190 15.50 -1.78 -7.80
C HIS A 190 14.65 -1.61 -9.06
N TYR A 191 15.26 -1.76 -10.22
CA TYR A 191 14.57 -1.60 -11.49
C TYR A 191 14.09 -2.95 -12.02
N ILE A 192 12.78 -3.11 -12.17
CA ILE A 192 12.16 -4.27 -12.83
C ILE A 192 11.55 -3.78 -14.14
N LYS A 193 12.12 -4.20 -15.27
CA LYS A 193 11.58 -3.90 -16.61
C LYS A 193 11.30 -2.40 -16.84
N GLY A 194 12.23 -1.54 -16.41
CA GLY A 194 12.13 -0.08 -16.57
C GLY A 194 11.35 0.63 -15.46
N LYS A 195 10.70 -0.11 -14.56
CA LYS A 195 9.96 0.43 -13.42
C LYS A 195 10.80 0.38 -12.15
N MET A 196 10.80 1.46 -11.37
CA MET A 196 11.48 1.53 -10.08
C MET A 196 10.57 1.01 -8.96
N GLU A 197 10.90 -0.16 -8.44
CA GLU A 197 10.21 -0.79 -7.31
C GLU A 197 10.89 -0.40 -6.00
N ARG A 198 10.10 0.05 -5.02
CA ARG A 198 10.60 0.66 -3.77
C ARG A 198 10.16 -0.13 -2.54
N TYR A 199 11.12 -0.40 -1.65
CA TYR A 199 10.91 -1.18 -0.42
C TYR A 199 11.63 -0.56 0.76
N ALA A 200 11.02 -0.55 1.94
CA ALA A 200 11.72 -0.23 3.18
C ALA A 200 11.93 -1.51 3.98
N GLU A 201 13.19 -1.77 4.34
CA GLU A 201 13.60 -2.85 5.21
C GLU A 201 13.76 -2.32 6.64
N ILE A 202 13.02 -2.89 7.59
CA ILE A 202 13.15 -2.57 9.01
C ILE A 202 14.08 -3.60 9.62
N ARG A 203 15.36 -3.24 9.77
CA ARG A 203 16.39 -4.14 10.31
C ARG A 203 16.27 -4.33 11.81
N LYS A 204 15.97 -3.24 12.52
CA LYS A 204 15.77 -3.27 13.97
C LYS A 204 14.86 -2.14 14.41
N MET A 205 14.18 -2.38 15.51
CA MET A 205 13.46 -1.36 16.28
C MET A 205 13.43 -1.77 17.75
N ARG A 206 14.44 -1.36 18.53
CA ARG A 206 14.60 -1.78 19.93
C ARG A 206 13.36 -1.44 20.76
N GLY A 207 12.83 -2.43 21.49
CA GLY A 207 11.61 -2.28 22.30
C GLY A 207 10.31 -2.31 21.51
N THR A 208 10.36 -2.65 20.22
CA THR A 208 9.18 -2.75 19.34
C THR A 208 9.24 -4.04 18.54
N SER A 209 8.13 -4.78 18.52
CA SER A 209 8.00 -5.90 17.60
C SER A 209 7.86 -5.37 16.17
N VAL A 210 8.54 -6.01 15.22
CA VAL A 210 8.45 -5.66 13.80
C VAL A 210 7.76 -6.82 13.11
N GLU A 211 6.52 -6.61 12.65
CA GLU A 211 5.73 -7.66 12.01
C GLU A 211 6.25 -8.00 10.60
N TYR A 212 6.70 -6.98 9.86
CA TYR A 212 7.20 -7.12 8.50
C TYR A 212 8.61 -6.50 8.39
N ALA A 213 9.59 -7.35 8.10
CA ALA A 213 10.97 -6.91 7.94
C ALA A 213 11.21 -6.13 6.64
N SER A 214 10.35 -6.29 5.62
CA SER A 214 10.43 -5.55 4.36
C SER A 214 9.03 -5.29 3.80
N MET A 215 8.77 -4.05 3.40
CA MET A 215 7.47 -3.59 2.92
C MET A 215 7.64 -2.67 1.71
N PRO A 216 6.81 -2.85 0.66
CA PRO A 216 6.79 -1.91 -0.44
C PRO A 216 6.21 -0.57 0.03
N TYR A 217 6.63 0.52 -0.61
CA TYR A 217 6.00 1.84 -0.44
C TYR A 217 5.89 2.53 -1.79
N THR A 218 5.03 3.54 -1.86
CA THR A 218 4.87 4.37 -3.05
C THR A 218 4.78 5.84 -2.68
N PHE A 219 5.00 6.70 -3.67
CA PHE A 219 4.79 8.14 -3.56
C PHE A 219 3.35 8.45 -3.98
N THR A 220 2.65 9.19 -3.14
CA THR A 220 1.33 9.73 -3.42
C THR A 220 1.38 11.25 -3.35
N ALA A 221 0.26 11.92 -3.60
CA ALA A 221 0.12 13.36 -3.37
C ALA A 221 0.32 13.77 -1.88
N ARG A 222 0.42 12.81 -0.94
CA ARG A 222 0.63 13.02 0.50
C ARG A 222 2.02 12.63 0.99
N GLY A 223 2.96 12.40 0.06
CA GLY A 223 4.32 11.94 0.37
C GLY A 223 4.44 10.42 0.23
N ILE A 224 5.20 9.78 1.12
CA ILE A 224 5.36 8.33 1.10
C ILE A 224 4.23 7.67 1.89
N GLU A 225 3.70 6.59 1.33
CA GLU A 225 2.71 5.75 1.99
C GLU A 225 3.05 4.27 1.83
N PHE A 226 2.82 3.52 2.90
CA PHE A 226 2.97 2.07 2.94
C PHE A 226 1.59 1.41 2.90
N PRO A 227 1.44 0.27 2.22
CA PRO A 227 0.27 -0.57 2.41
C PRO A 227 0.23 -1.06 3.87
N PRO A 228 -0.94 -1.05 4.52
CA PRO A 228 -1.02 -1.51 5.91
C PRO A 228 -0.73 -3.03 5.99
N PRO A 229 -0.14 -3.48 7.12
CA PRO A 229 0.06 -4.90 7.38
C PRO A 229 -1.26 -5.69 7.39
N LEU A 230 -1.18 -6.99 7.11
CA LEU A 230 -2.33 -7.88 7.29
C LEU A 230 -2.54 -8.15 8.77
N ARG A 231 -3.74 -7.84 9.28
CA ARG A 231 -4.14 -8.22 10.64
C ARG A 231 -4.80 -9.59 10.60
N HIS A 232 -4.10 -10.59 11.14
CA HIS A 232 -4.57 -11.98 11.13
C HIS A 232 -5.90 -12.17 11.87
N GLU A 233 -6.15 -11.35 12.89
CA GLU A 233 -7.41 -11.33 13.64
C GLU A 233 -8.62 -10.88 12.79
N ALA A 234 -8.38 -10.14 11.71
CA ALA A 234 -9.43 -9.69 10.81
C ALA A 234 -9.75 -10.74 9.72
N LEU A 235 -9.00 -11.84 9.62
CA LEU A 235 -9.24 -12.86 8.62
C LEU A 235 -10.61 -13.51 8.83
N PRO A 236 -11.40 -13.70 7.76
CA PRO A 236 -12.72 -14.29 7.90
C PRO A 236 -12.58 -15.73 8.38
N SER A 237 -13.37 -16.11 9.38
CA SER A 237 -13.36 -17.47 9.97
C SER A 237 -14.05 -18.52 9.09
N GLY A 238 -14.37 -18.20 7.83
CA GLY A 238 -15.22 -19.01 6.95
C GLY A 238 -16.66 -19.16 7.44
N ALA A 239 -17.02 -18.55 8.58
CA ALA A 239 -18.31 -18.73 9.22
C ALA A 239 -19.34 -17.70 8.75
N ARG A 240 -20.30 -18.19 7.96
CA ARG A 240 -21.68 -17.69 7.84
C ARG A 240 -21.84 -16.23 7.38
N SER A 241 -21.76 -16.02 6.07
CA SER A 241 -22.56 -14.96 5.45
C SER A 241 -23.92 -15.54 5.05
N GLU A 242 -25.01 -14.91 5.49
CA GLU A 242 -26.38 -15.23 5.05
C GLU A 242 -26.65 -14.72 3.62
N ARG A 243 -25.78 -13.84 3.09
CA ARG A 243 -25.90 -13.32 1.73
C ARG A 243 -25.19 -14.26 0.75
N THR A 244 -25.92 -14.66 -0.29
CA THR A 244 -25.37 -15.48 -1.38
C THR A 244 -25.68 -14.85 -2.72
N CYS A 245 -24.74 -14.89 -3.65
CA CYS A 245 -24.92 -14.54 -5.05
C CYS A 245 -24.78 -15.80 -5.91
N ARG A 246 -25.34 -15.81 -7.13
CA ARG A 246 -25.14 -16.91 -8.09
C ARG A 246 -24.48 -16.42 -9.35
N LEU A 247 -23.52 -17.18 -9.87
CA LEU A 247 -22.96 -17.04 -11.22
C LEU A 247 -23.25 -18.34 -11.97
N GLY A 248 -24.29 -18.34 -12.81
CA GLY A 248 -24.85 -19.60 -13.32
C GLY A 248 -25.19 -20.55 -12.17
N GLU A 249 -24.63 -21.75 -12.20
CA GLU A 249 -24.83 -22.76 -11.14
C GLU A 249 -23.90 -22.58 -9.92
N LEU A 250 -22.92 -21.68 -9.98
CA LEU A 250 -21.99 -21.45 -8.88
C LEU A 250 -22.59 -20.54 -7.80
N THR A 251 -22.61 -21.02 -6.55
CA THR A 251 -22.98 -20.19 -5.40
C THR A 251 -21.75 -19.48 -4.82
N LEU A 252 -21.86 -18.16 -4.70
CA LEU A 252 -20.82 -17.26 -4.22
C LEU A 252 -21.25 -16.58 -2.91
N ARG A 253 -20.27 -16.30 -2.04
CA ARG A 253 -20.48 -15.67 -0.74
C ARG A 253 -19.52 -14.48 -0.56
N PRO A 254 -19.92 -13.45 0.21
CA PRO A 254 -19.02 -12.39 0.65
C PRO A 254 -17.67 -12.91 1.12
N GLY A 255 -16.61 -12.27 0.65
CA GLY A 255 -15.21 -12.62 0.95
C GLY A 255 -14.60 -13.71 0.07
N MET A 256 -15.37 -14.40 -0.77
CA MET A 256 -14.82 -15.42 -1.67
C MET A 256 -13.96 -14.81 -2.78
N GLY A 257 -12.81 -15.44 -3.04
CA GLY A 257 -11.96 -15.21 -4.20
C GLY A 257 -12.22 -16.24 -5.29
N THR A 258 -12.51 -15.77 -6.50
CA THR A 258 -12.66 -16.60 -7.70
C THR A 258 -11.60 -16.23 -8.73
N LEU A 259 -10.76 -17.19 -9.11
CA LEU A 259 -9.83 -17.07 -10.21
C LEU A 259 -10.52 -17.58 -11.48
N ILE A 260 -10.66 -16.70 -12.48
CA ILE A 260 -11.15 -17.06 -13.80
C ILE A 260 -9.95 -17.05 -14.75
N LEU A 261 -9.46 -18.25 -15.04
CA LEU A 261 -8.51 -18.44 -16.11
C LEU A 261 -9.23 -18.31 -17.44
N TYR A 262 -8.58 -17.78 -18.46
CA TYR A 262 -9.17 -17.73 -19.79
C TYR A 262 -8.16 -18.06 -20.88
N ASP A 263 -8.66 -18.72 -21.93
CA ASP A 263 -7.90 -19.01 -23.13
C ASP A 263 -7.34 -17.70 -23.73
N PRO A 264 -6.03 -17.60 -24.01
CA PRO A 264 -5.44 -16.37 -24.55
C PRO A 264 -6.04 -15.87 -25.88
N SER A 265 -6.76 -16.71 -26.62
CA SER A 265 -7.50 -16.33 -27.84
C SER A 265 -8.84 -15.63 -27.56
N VAL A 266 -9.29 -15.62 -26.30
CA VAL A 266 -10.54 -14.99 -25.86
C VAL A 266 -10.27 -13.61 -25.27
N ASP A 267 -10.97 -12.60 -25.77
CA ASP A 267 -11.06 -11.30 -25.11
C ASP A 267 -12.07 -11.41 -23.93
N PRO A 268 -11.62 -11.25 -22.67
CA PRO A 268 -12.50 -11.38 -21.51
C PRO A 268 -13.45 -10.19 -21.33
N LEU A 269 -13.27 -9.07 -22.02
CA LEU A 269 -13.99 -7.81 -21.74
C LEU A 269 -15.51 -7.98 -21.75
N ARG A 270 -16.07 -8.62 -22.79
CA ARG A 270 -17.51 -8.89 -22.85
C ARG A 270 -17.98 -9.79 -21.72
N PHE A 271 -17.16 -10.78 -21.35
CA PHE A 271 -17.47 -11.67 -20.24
C PHE A 271 -17.49 -10.89 -18.91
N SER A 272 -16.41 -10.16 -18.61
CA SER A 272 -16.29 -9.30 -17.42
C SER A 272 -17.48 -8.35 -17.29
N VAL A 273 -17.82 -7.63 -18.37
CA VAL A 273 -18.89 -6.62 -18.32
C VAL A 273 -20.27 -7.26 -18.24
N TYR A 274 -20.61 -8.19 -19.14
CA TYR A 274 -22.00 -8.68 -19.26
C TYR A 274 -22.35 -9.74 -18.22
N TYR A 275 -21.39 -10.54 -17.76
CA TYR A 275 -21.67 -11.67 -16.86
C TYR A 275 -21.28 -11.41 -15.40
N LEU A 276 -20.38 -10.47 -15.13
CA LEU A 276 -19.95 -10.14 -13.75
C LEU A 276 -20.40 -8.74 -13.34
N VAL A 277 -19.97 -7.70 -14.05
CA VAL A 277 -20.12 -6.30 -13.61
C VAL A 277 -21.56 -5.80 -13.75
N ALA A 278 -22.14 -5.85 -14.94
CA ALA A 278 -23.49 -5.32 -15.16
C ALA A 278 -24.56 -6.05 -14.32
N PRO A 279 -24.56 -7.40 -14.21
CA PRO A 279 -25.49 -8.11 -13.34
C PRO A 279 -25.34 -7.77 -11.85
N ALA A 280 -24.10 -7.59 -11.36
CA ALA A 280 -23.83 -7.16 -10.00
C ALA A 280 -24.40 -5.75 -9.72
N VAL A 281 -24.13 -4.79 -10.61
CA VAL A 281 -24.64 -3.42 -10.50
C VAL A 281 -26.17 -3.39 -10.59
N ALA A 282 -26.77 -4.15 -11.53
CA ALA A 282 -28.22 -4.28 -11.66
C ALA A 282 -28.88 -4.84 -10.38
N SER A 283 -28.17 -5.72 -9.66
CA SER A 283 -28.57 -6.26 -8.35
C SER A 283 -28.37 -5.28 -7.19
N GLY A 284 -27.91 -4.06 -7.45
CA GLY A 284 -27.70 -3.00 -6.46
C GLY A 284 -26.38 -3.11 -5.68
N LEU A 285 -25.46 -3.98 -6.10
CA LEU A 285 -24.14 -4.10 -5.49
C LEU A 285 -23.23 -2.93 -5.87
N ARG A 286 -22.34 -2.55 -4.95
CA ARG A 286 -21.20 -1.68 -5.23
C ARG A 286 -20.10 -2.50 -5.88
N VAL A 287 -19.69 -2.10 -7.08
CA VAL A 287 -18.73 -2.84 -7.90
C VAL A 287 -17.53 -1.95 -8.22
N ARG A 288 -16.33 -2.45 -7.97
CA ARG A 288 -15.11 -1.91 -8.61
C ARG A 288 -14.71 -2.82 -9.76
N TYR A 289 -14.53 -2.24 -10.93
CA TYR A 289 -14.03 -2.91 -12.10
C TYR A 289 -12.67 -2.33 -12.50
N ILE A 290 -11.64 -3.17 -12.45
CA ILE A 290 -10.25 -2.80 -12.67
C ILE A 290 -9.74 -3.57 -13.89
N SER A 291 -9.13 -2.88 -14.84
CA SER A 291 -8.52 -3.51 -16.00
C SER A 291 -7.05 -3.15 -16.16
N TYR A 292 -6.24 -4.15 -16.50
CA TYR A 292 -4.85 -3.98 -16.93
C TYR A 292 -4.64 -4.19 -18.44
N ILE A 293 -5.73 -4.41 -19.18
CA ILE A 293 -5.69 -4.80 -20.60
C ILE A 293 -6.70 -4.02 -21.48
N HIS A 294 -7.69 -3.38 -20.87
CA HIS A 294 -8.69 -2.56 -21.57
C HIS A 294 -8.79 -1.16 -20.97
N SER A 295 -9.19 -0.20 -21.81
CA SER A 295 -9.34 1.21 -21.41
C SER A 295 -10.68 1.46 -20.70
N VAL A 296 -10.75 2.54 -19.91
CA VAL A 296 -12.01 3.00 -19.30
C VAL A 296 -13.09 3.27 -20.36
N ALA A 297 -12.71 3.78 -21.53
CA ALA A 297 -13.65 4.03 -22.63
C ALA A 297 -14.28 2.71 -23.11
N SER A 298 -13.46 1.70 -23.42
CA SER A 298 -13.92 0.40 -23.90
C SER A 298 -14.86 -0.30 -22.91
N MET A 299 -14.55 -0.21 -21.61
CA MET A 299 -15.41 -0.75 -20.55
C MET A 299 -16.74 0.01 -20.47
N LYS A 300 -16.70 1.35 -20.52
CA LYS A 300 -17.91 2.20 -20.46
C LYS A 300 -18.80 2.04 -21.69
N ASP A 301 -18.24 1.87 -22.88
CA ASP A 301 -19.00 1.67 -24.12
C ASP A 301 -19.85 0.39 -24.06
N LEU A 302 -19.29 -0.71 -23.54
CA LEU A 302 -20.06 -1.94 -23.33
C LEU A 302 -21.09 -1.82 -22.20
N LEU A 303 -20.75 -1.13 -21.11
CA LEU A 303 -21.71 -0.85 -20.04
C LEU A 303 -22.89 0.00 -20.54
N ALA A 304 -22.65 0.96 -21.42
CA ALA A 304 -23.70 1.78 -22.05
C ALA A 304 -24.62 0.93 -22.94
N ALA A 305 -24.10 -0.13 -23.57
CA ALA A 305 -24.91 -1.08 -24.33
C ALA A 305 -25.87 -1.91 -23.44
N CYS A 306 -25.69 -1.92 -22.12
CA CYS A 306 -26.66 -2.45 -21.16
C CYS A 306 -27.88 -1.53 -20.96
N GLY A 307 -27.87 -0.32 -21.53
CA GLY A 307 -29.01 0.60 -21.60
C GLY A 307 -29.56 1.04 -20.24
N ASP A 308 -30.87 1.27 -20.18
CA ASP A 308 -31.60 1.71 -18.99
C ASP A 308 -31.60 0.70 -17.82
N LEU A 309 -31.15 -0.54 -18.05
CA LEU A 309 -31.18 -1.62 -17.05
C LEU A 309 -30.29 -1.34 -15.84
N LEU A 310 -29.22 -0.55 -16.04
CA LEU A 310 -28.36 -0.07 -14.97
C LEU A 310 -28.86 1.24 -14.36
N GLY A 311 -29.58 2.06 -15.14
CA GLY A 311 -30.28 3.26 -14.68
C GLY A 311 -29.48 4.13 -13.71
N ASP A 312 -30.09 4.43 -12.58
CA ASP A 312 -29.51 5.20 -11.46
C ASP A 312 -28.45 4.42 -10.66
N LYS A 313 -28.37 3.09 -10.81
CA LYS A 313 -27.41 2.23 -10.11
C LYS A 313 -25.99 2.34 -10.65
N LEU A 314 -25.74 3.06 -11.75
CA LEU A 314 -24.39 3.35 -12.22
C LEU A 314 -23.53 4.08 -11.17
N GLY A 315 -24.15 4.79 -10.22
CA GLY A 315 -23.44 5.37 -9.07
C GLY A 315 -22.78 4.33 -8.15
N ASN A 316 -23.17 3.05 -8.24
CA ASN A 316 -22.56 1.94 -7.53
C ASN A 316 -21.35 1.35 -8.26
N LEU A 317 -20.91 1.92 -9.39
CA LEU A 317 -19.82 1.38 -10.19
C LEU A 317 -18.61 2.34 -10.20
N SER A 318 -17.44 1.82 -9.85
CA SER A 318 -16.14 2.45 -10.12
C SER A 318 -15.42 1.68 -11.21
N VAL A 319 -14.97 2.36 -12.26
CA VAL A 319 -14.24 1.76 -13.38
C VAL A 319 -12.85 2.37 -13.47
N GLU A 320 -11.83 1.51 -13.48
CA GLU A 320 -10.42 1.90 -13.45
C GLU A 320 -9.62 1.12 -14.50
N SER A 321 -8.70 1.79 -15.17
CA SER A 321 -7.70 1.15 -16.04
C SER A 321 -6.31 1.57 -15.60
N HIS A 322 -5.41 0.59 -15.52
CA HIS A 322 -4.04 0.80 -15.04
C HIS A 322 -3.03 0.16 -15.99
N ASP A 323 -1.95 0.88 -16.27
CA ASP A 323 -0.81 0.32 -17.01
C ASP A 323 0.03 -0.57 -16.08
N ALA A 324 0.02 -1.87 -16.35
CA ALA A 324 0.78 -2.85 -15.57
C ALA A 324 2.31 -2.63 -15.63
N SER A 325 2.83 -2.00 -16.70
CA SER A 325 4.25 -1.73 -16.85
C SER A 325 4.74 -0.60 -15.93
N LEU A 326 3.85 0.31 -15.54
CA LEU A 326 4.14 1.43 -14.64
C LEU A 326 3.71 1.15 -13.19
N THR A 327 2.82 0.19 -12.97
CA THR A 327 2.26 -0.09 -11.64
C THR A 327 3.24 -0.87 -10.76
N THR A 328 3.72 -0.26 -9.67
CA THR A 328 4.60 -0.90 -8.68
C THR A 328 3.84 -1.84 -7.73
N VAL A 329 4.58 -2.65 -6.97
CA VAL A 329 4.00 -3.50 -5.92
C VAL A 329 3.32 -2.65 -4.85
N GLY A 330 3.96 -1.55 -4.47
CA GLY A 330 3.39 -0.56 -3.54
C GLY A 330 2.08 0.02 -4.07
N ASP A 331 2.01 0.34 -5.36
CA ASP A 331 0.79 0.84 -5.99
C ASP A 331 -0.34 -0.19 -5.97
N VAL A 332 -0.07 -1.45 -6.30
CA VAL A 332 -1.08 -2.53 -6.27
C VAL A 332 -1.66 -2.67 -4.87
N GLU A 333 -0.80 -2.83 -3.86
CA GLU A 333 -1.26 -3.09 -2.50
C GLU A 333 -1.92 -1.88 -1.85
N LEU A 334 -1.35 -0.69 -2.01
CA LEU A 334 -1.88 0.54 -1.42
C LEU A 334 -3.19 0.95 -2.10
N ARG A 335 -3.24 0.96 -3.44
CA ARG A 335 -4.46 1.34 -4.19
C ARG A 335 -5.59 0.36 -3.93
N ALA A 336 -5.30 -0.94 -3.86
CA ALA A 336 -6.28 -1.93 -3.45
C ALA A 336 -6.85 -1.57 -2.07
N TYR A 337 -5.99 -1.34 -1.07
CA TYR A 337 -6.44 -0.98 0.28
C TYR A 337 -7.26 0.31 0.34
N THR A 338 -6.70 1.42 -0.14
CA THR A 338 -7.32 2.74 0.02
C THR A 338 -8.65 2.80 -0.73
N SER A 339 -8.66 2.31 -1.96
CA SER A 339 -9.87 2.35 -2.79
C SER A 339 -10.93 1.36 -2.31
N ASP A 340 -10.55 0.16 -1.81
CA ASP A 340 -11.53 -0.77 -1.23
C ASP A 340 -12.11 -0.21 0.09
N ARG A 341 -11.29 0.44 0.92
CA ARG A 341 -11.75 1.09 2.17
C ARG A 341 -12.68 2.26 1.89
N ASP A 342 -12.35 3.11 0.92
CA ASP A 342 -13.05 4.35 0.65
C ASP A 342 -14.33 4.10 -0.17
N PHE A 343 -14.25 3.22 -1.18
CA PHE A 343 -15.40 2.87 -2.01
C PHE A 343 -16.28 1.77 -1.42
N ARG A 344 -15.78 0.93 -0.51
CA ARG A 344 -16.53 -0.17 0.13
C ARG A 344 -17.30 -1.04 -0.88
N PRO A 345 -16.62 -1.68 -1.86
CA PRO A 345 -17.30 -2.53 -2.82
C PRO A 345 -17.87 -3.78 -2.16
N ASP A 346 -18.98 -4.30 -2.69
CA ASP A 346 -19.39 -5.68 -2.45
C ASP A 346 -18.62 -6.65 -3.37
N VAL A 347 -18.30 -6.19 -4.59
CA VAL A 347 -17.63 -6.98 -5.63
C VAL A 347 -16.45 -6.22 -6.22
N VAL A 348 -15.32 -6.89 -6.40
CA VAL A 348 -14.21 -6.40 -7.22
C VAL A 348 -13.97 -7.38 -8.36
N VAL A 349 -14.02 -6.87 -9.59
CA VAL A 349 -13.58 -7.59 -10.80
C VAL A 349 -12.26 -6.97 -11.25
N ALA A 350 -11.19 -7.75 -11.30
CA ALA A 350 -9.90 -7.31 -11.81
C ALA A 350 -9.48 -8.19 -13.00
N GLU A 351 -9.48 -7.61 -14.19
CA GLU A 351 -9.09 -8.32 -15.41
C GLU A 351 -7.66 -8.00 -15.85
N GLY A 352 -7.02 -8.98 -16.47
CA GLY A 352 -5.66 -8.81 -16.96
C GLY A 352 -4.59 -8.92 -15.87
N VAL A 353 -4.88 -9.54 -14.72
CA VAL A 353 -3.91 -9.59 -13.59
C VAL A 353 -2.60 -10.31 -13.96
N HIS A 354 -2.61 -11.18 -14.98
CA HIS A 354 -1.41 -11.78 -15.57
C HIS A 354 -0.42 -10.75 -16.15
N MET A 355 -0.89 -9.55 -16.53
CA MET A 355 -0.01 -8.46 -16.97
C MET A 355 0.87 -7.95 -15.82
N LEU A 356 0.34 -7.86 -14.60
CA LEU A 356 1.17 -7.53 -13.42
C LEU A 356 2.28 -8.57 -13.23
N ARG A 357 1.96 -9.86 -13.37
CA ARG A 357 2.94 -10.96 -13.31
C ARG A 357 4.04 -10.84 -14.37
N ARG A 358 3.74 -10.20 -15.51
CA ARG A 358 4.71 -9.91 -16.56
C ARG A 358 5.69 -8.79 -16.16
N PHE A 359 5.29 -7.85 -15.32
CA PHE A 359 6.09 -6.67 -14.92
C PHE A 359 6.50 -6.64 -13.45
N MET A 360 6.39 -7.78 -12.76
CA MET A 360 6.82 -7.97 -11.38
C MET A 360 7.68 -9.24 -11.25
N THR A 361 8.49 -9.34 -10.20
CA THR A 361 9.10 -10.64 -9.87
C THR A 361 8.02 -11.66 -9.51
N PRO A 362 8.31 -12.97 -9.63
CA PRO A 362 7.36 -13.99 -9.21
C PRO A 362 6.94 -13.86 -7.74
N SER A 363 7.89 -13.57 -6.83
CA SER A 363 7.64 -13.40 -5.40
C SER A 363 6.79 -12.18 -5.11
N ASP A 364 7.05 -11.06 -5.77
CA ASP A 364 6.31 -9.81 -5.55
C ASP A 364 4.86 -9.94 -6.00
N TYR A 365 4.64 -10.50 -7.19
CA TYR A 365 3.29 -10.76 -7.69
C TYR A 365 2.53 -11.70 -6.74
N LEU A 366 3.18 -12.77 -6.28
CA LEU A 366 2.57 -13.74 -5.37
C LEU A 366 2.17 -13.06 -4.05
N ASN A 367 3.09 -12.32 -3.44
CA ASN A 367 2.88 -11.67 -2.16
C ASN A 367 1.80 -10.57 -2.24
N ALA A 368 1.87 -9.71 -3.26
CA ALA A 368 0.88 -8.66 -3.45
C ALA A 368 -0.51 -9.24 -3.71
N THR A 369 -0.62 -10.23 -4.59
CA THR A 369 -1.90 -10.89 -4.90
C THR A 369 -2.48 -11.56 -3.66
N TYR A 370 -1.66 -12.29 -2.90
CA TYR A 370 -2.07 -12.92 -1.64
C TYR A 370 -2.61 -11.89 -0.66
N ARG A 371 -1.87 -10.80 -0.41
CA ARG A 371 -2.27 -9.75 0.53
C ARG A 371 -3.55 -9.04 0.10
N VAL A 372 -3.71 -8.77 -1.19
CA VAL A 372 -4.94 -8.17 -1.72
C VAL A 372 -6.14 -9.11 -1.54
N LEU A 373 -6.00 -10.40 -1.86
CA LEU A 373 -7.06 -11.38 -1.68
C LEU A 373 -7.47 -11.51 -0.22
N VAL A 374 -6.49 -11.68 0.65
CA VAL A 374 -6.69 -11.79 2.09
C VAL A 374 -7.42 -10.58 2.66
N ARG A 375 -6.99 -9.38 2.26
CA ARG A 375 -7.58 -8.12 2.74
C ARG A 375 -9.01 -7.92 2.23
N ARG A 376 -9.30 -8.32 0.99
CA ARG A 376 -10.66 -8.30 0.45
C ARG A 376 -11.55 -9.31 1.15
N ALA A 377 -11.03 -10.50 1.43
CA ALA A 377 -11.74 -11.53 2.18
C ALA A 377 -12.12 -11.04 3.59
N SER A 378 -11.21 -10.40 4.33
CA SER A 378 -11.52 -9.82 5.66
C SER A 378 -12.54 -8.68 5.62
N MET A 379 -12.68 -8.02 4.49
CA MET A 379 -13.68 -6.97 4.25
C MET A 379 -15.01 -7.53 3.71
N GLY A 380 -15.13 -8.85 3.51
CA GLY A 380 -16.32 -9.47 2.93
C GLY A 380 -16.50 -9.19 1.44
N ILE A 381 -15.46 -8.76 0.73
CA ILE A 381 -15.51 -8.38 -0.68
C ILE A 381 -15.38 -9.62 -1.56
N MET A 382 -16.37 -9.88 -2.42
CA MET A 382 -16.26 -10.93 -3.45
C MET A 382 -15.27 -10.48 -4.52
N THR A 383 -14.26 -11.31 -4.82
CA THR A 383 -13.19 -10.95 -5.74
C THR A 383 -13.16 -11.88 -6.95
N PHE A 384 -13.15 -11.31 -8.15
CA PHE A 384 -12.92 -12.03 -9.41
C PHE A 384 -11.63 -11.55 -10.03
N HIS A 385 -10.66 -12.45 -10.20
CA HIS A 385 -9.42 -12.16 -10.93
C HIS A 385 -9.44 -12.90 -12.26
N LEU A 386 -9.28 -12.18 -13.39
CA LEU A 386 -9.19 -12.78 -14.71
C LEU A 386 -7.74 -12.84 -15.18
N TYR A 387 -7.28 -14.04 -15.50
CA TYR A 387 -5.87 -14.32 -15.81
C TYR A 387 -5.76 -15.13 -17.12
N ALA A 388 -5.06 -14.60 -18.12
CA ALA A 388 -4.85 -15.31 -19.39
C ALA A 388 -3.82 -16.43 -19.18
N LEU A 389 -4.22 -17.67 -19.43
CA LEU A 389 -3.33 -18.83 -19.36
C LEU A 389 -3.91 -19.99 -20.18
N PRO A 390 -3.10 -20.72 -20.96
CA PRO A 390 -3.55 -21.95 -21.60
C PRO A 390 -4.09 -22.95 -20.57
N ARG A 391 -5.07 -23.76 -20.98
CA ARG A 391 -5.80 -24.67 -20.09
C ARG A 391 -4.87 -25.66 -19.39
N GLU A 392 -3.94 -26.23 -20.15
CA GLU A 392 -2.95 -27.20 -19.71
C GLU A 392 -2.03 -26.66 -18.59
N ASP A 393 -1.89 -25.34 -18.51
CA ASP A 393 -1.07 -24.65 -17.53
C ASP A 393 -1.89 -24.11 -16.35
N ALA A 394 -3.20 -24.40 -16.25
CA ALA A 394 -4.10 -23.80 -15.26
C ALA A 394 -3.56 -23.83 -13.82
N TRP A 395 -2.95 -24.95 -13.42
CA TRP A 395 -2.39 -25.12 -12.07
C TRP A 395 -1.05 -24.43 -11.84
N ARG A 396 -0.42 -23.89 -12.89
CA ARG A 396 0.74 -22.99 -12.79
C ARG A 396 0.35 -21.53 -12.54
N ALA A 397 -0.94 -21.20 -12.63
CA ALA A 397 -1.41 -19.87 -12.25
C ALA A 397 -1.09 -19.60 -10.77
N PRO A 398 -0.45 -18.46 -10.44
CA PRO A 398 -0.08 -18.18 -9.06
C PRO A 398 -1.30 -18.14 -8.15
N LEU A 399 -1.17 -18.76 -6.98
CA LEU A 399 -2.22 -18.88 -5.96
C LEU A 399 -3.48 -19.64 -6.42
N SER A 400 -3.47 -20.38 -7.54
CA SER A 400 -4.63 -21.18 -7.99
C SER A 400 -5.20 -22.11 -6.89
N THR A 401 -4.35 -22.61 -6.00
CA THR A 401 -4.76 -23.44 -4.85
C THR A 401 -5.27 -22.63 -3.63
N TYR A 402 -5.11 -21.31 -3.64
CA TYR A 402 -5.56 -20.42 -2.56
C TYR A 402 -6.96 -19.84 -2.81
N TYR A 403 -7.34 -19.61 -4.07
CA TYR A 403 -8.70 -19.16 -4.40
C TYR A 403 -9.74 -20.23 -4.00
N ASP A 404 -10.92 -19.77 -3.57
CA ASP A 404 -12.05 -20.63 -3.26
C ASP A 404 -12.55 -21.36 -4.51
N ASN A 405 -12.58 -20.65 -5.64
CA ASN A 405 -12.97 -21.19 -6.94
C ASN A 405 -11.91 -20.91 -8.01
N VAL A 406 -11.69 -21.88 -8.89
CA VAL A 406 -10.90 -21.74 -10.13
C VAL A 406 -11.78 -22.18 -11.29
N LEU A 407 -12.03 -21.26 -12.22
CA LEU A 407 -12.86 -21.48 -13.41
C LEU A 407 -12.02 -21.28 -14.67
N TYR A 408 -12.45 -21.87 -15.78
CA TYR A 408 -11.82 -21.71 -17.08
C TYR A 408 -12.82 -21.19 -18.12
N LEU A 409 -12.51 -20.06 -18.73
CA LEU A 409 -13.30 -19.42 -19.78
C LEU A 409 -12.67 -19.67 -21.15
N TYR A 410 -13.48 -20.16 -22.09
CA TYR A 410 -13.05 -20.42 -23.47
C TYR A 410 -14.21 -20.21 -24.45
N ALA A 411 -13.89 -20.16 -25.75
CA ALA A 411 -14.89 -20.10 -26.80
C ALA A 411 -15.02 -21.46 -27.52
N LYS A 412 -16.25 -21.98 -27.64
CA LYS A 412 -16.53 -23.21 -28.40
C LYS A 412 -17.88 -23.11 -29.10
N GLY A 413 -17.92 -23.38 -30.41
CA GLY A 413 -19.17 -23.41 -31.17
C GLY A 413 -19.95 -22.09 -31.19
N GLY A 414 -19.25 -20.95 -31.18
CA GLY A 414 -19.90 -19.62 -31.15
C GLY A 414 -20.43 -19.19 -29.77
N LYS A 415 -20.11 -19.95 -28.71
CA LYS A 415 -20.48 -19.65 -27.33
C LYS A 415 -19.25 -19.39 -26.47
N LEU A 416 -19.38 -18.51 -25.49
CA LEU A 416 -18.46 -18.41 -24.35
C LEU A 416 -18.90 -19.44 -23.32
N THR A 417 -17.96 -20.28 -22.91
CA THR A 417 -18.18 -21.34 -21.93
C THR A 417 -17.26 -21.10 -20.75
N LEU A 418 -17.86 -21.03 -19.56
CA LEU A 418 -17.17 -20.97 -18.28
C LEU A 418 -17.37 -22.31 -17.59
N GLU A 419 -16.29 -23.05 -17.38
CA GLU A 419 -16.34 -24.34 -16.72
C GLU A 419 -15.57 -24.32 -15.39
N PRO A 420 -15.95 -25.17 -14.43
CA PRO A 420 -15.23 -25.26 -13.18
C PRO A 420 -13.99 -26.15 -13.34
N LEU A 421 -12.88 -25.73 -12.74
CA LEU A 421 -11.71 -26.58 -12.50
C LEU A 421 -11.63 -26.97 -11.02
N ARG A 422 -12.00 -26.04 -10.13
CA ARG A 422 -12.06 -26.22 -8.68
C ARG A 422 -13.13 -25.33 -8.08
N VAL A 423 -13.92 -25.86 -7.15
CA VAL A 423 -15.00 -25.15 -6.47
C VAL A 423 -14.95 -25.49 -4.99
N TRP A 424 -14.98 -24.49 -4.11
CA TRP A 424 -14.89 -24.65 -2.66
C TRP A 424 -13.70 -25.53 -2.20
N GLY A 425 -12.56 -25.38 -2.86
CA GLY A 425 -11.35 -26.12 -2.53
C GLY A 425 -11.26 -27.54 -3.13
N GLU A 426 -12.35 -28.07 -3.68
CA GLU A 426 -12.43 -29.40 -4.29
C GLU A 426 -12.27 -29.33 -5.81
N LEU A 427 -11.50 -30.27 -6.39
CA LEU A 427 -11.41 -30.39 -7.83
C LEU A 427 -12.81 -30.68 -8.38
N ALA A 428 -13.24 -29.85 -9.32
CA ALA A 428 -14.59 -29.93 -9.89
C ALA A 428 -14.51 -29.99 -11.42
N PRO A 429 -13.89 -31.04 -12.00
CA PRO A 429 -13.96 -31.24 -13.45
C PRO A 429 -15.39 -31.67 -13.81
N SER A 430 -16.27 -30.69 -14.01
CA SER A 430 -17.66 -30.94 -14.42
C SER A 430 -17.74 -31.26 -15.90
N GLU A 431 -18.62 -32.19 -16.29
CA GLU A 431 -19.04 -32.36 -17.70
C GLU A 431 -19.93 -31.19 -18.17
N GLU A 432 -20.54 -30.46 -17.23
CA GLU A 432 -21.43 -29.33 -17.50
C GLU A 432 -20.79 -27.98 -17.12
N PRO A 433 -20.87 -26.96 -17.98
CA PRO A 433 -20.29 -25.65 -17.70
C PRO A 433 -21.07 -24.91 -16.61
N VAL A 434 -20.37 -24.13 -15.78
CA VAL A 434 -20.97 -23.17 -14.84
C VAL A 434 -21.89 -22.20 -15.59
N LEU A 435 -21.45 -21.77 -16.78
CA LEU A 435 -22.20 -20.89 -17.65
C LEU A 435 -21.82 -21.14 -19.11
N ALA A 436 -22.82 -21.14 -20.01
CA ALA A 436 -22.59 -21.17 -21.46
C ALA A 436 -23.50 -20.16 -22.15
N GLY A 437 -22.92 -19.05 -22.60
CA GLY A 437 -23.64 -17.95 -23.22
C GLY A 437 -23.21 -17.70 -24.67
N SER A 438 -24.08 -17.12 -25.48
CA SER A 438 -23.74 -16.79 -26.87
C SER A 438 -22.68 -15.66 -26.94
N LEU A 439 -21.67 -15.80 -27.81
CA LEU A 439 -20.71 -14.71 -28.11
C LEU A 439 -21.39 -13.47 -28.72
N LYS A 440 -22.59 -13.65 -29.27
CA LYS A 440 -23.42 -12.61 -29.89
C LYS A 440 -24.53 -12.09 -28.96
N ALA A 441 -24.60 -12.59 -27.72
CA ALA A 441 -25.59 -12.11 -26.76
C ALA A 441 -25.38 -10.61 -26.49
N ASP A 442 -26.47 -9.84 -26.51
CA ASP A 442 -26.46 -8.46 -26.03
C ASP A 442 -26.52 -8.44 -24.49
N CYS A 443 -26.14 -7.34 -23.86
CA CYS A 443 -26.12 -7.27 -22.40
C CYS A 443 -27.49 -7.54 -21.77
N ARG A 444 -28.58 -7.11 -22.44
CA ARG A 444 -29.96 -7.30 -21.98
C ARG A 444 -30.35 -8.78 -21.88
N SER A 445 -29.94 -9.59 -22.86
CA SER A 445 -30.18 -11.04 -22.85
C SER A 445 -29.36 -11.75 -21.77
N VAL A 446 -28.16 -11.26 -21.45
CA VAL A 446 -27.27 -11.86 -20.45
C VAL A 446 -27.65 -11.49 -19.02
N LEU A 447 -28.26 -10.33 -18.78
CA LEU A 447 -28.63 -9.88 -17.43
C LEU A 447 -29.60 -10.82 -16.69
N MET A 448 -30.26 -11.77 -17.38
CA MET A 448 -31.09 -12.80 -16.75
C MET A 448 -30.32 -14.10 -16.41
N GLU A 449 -29.13 -14.32 -17.00
CA GLU A 449 -28.29 -15.53 -16.86
C GLU A 449 -26.93 -15.29 -16.15
N GLY A 450 -26.46 -14.04 -16.07
CA GLY A 450 -25.18 -13.65 -15.44
C GLY A 450 -25.18 -13.71 -13.90
N LEU A 451 -24.25 -12.99 -13.25
CA LEU A 451 -24.17 -12.91 -11.79
C LEU A 451 -25.46 -12.32 -11.19
N ASN A 452 -26.37 -13.18 -10.77
CA ASN A 452 -27.74 -12.82 -10.44
C ASN A 452 -28.14 -13.35 -9.05
N ARG A 453 -29.21 -12.77 -8.48
CA ARG A 453 -29.80 -13.16 -7.18
C ARG A 453 -28.81 -13.10 -6.02
N CYS A 454 -28.27 -11.91 -5.75
CA CYS A 454 -27.62 -11.62 -4.47
C CYS A 454 -28.67 -11.43 -3.37
N SER A 455 -29.28 -12.53 -2.91
CA SER A 455 -30.26 -12.51 -1.82
C SER A 455 -29.57 -12.31 -0.47
N GLY A 456 -30.11 -11.44 0.37
CA GLY A 456 -29.77 -11.33 1.79
C GLY A 456 -31.03 -11.10 2.64
N PRO A 457 -30.96 -11.20 3.98
CA PRO A 457 -32.05 -10.78 4.86
C PRO A 457 -32.21 -9.24 4.78
N GLU A 458 -33.43 -8.75 4.95
CA GLU A 458 -33.75 -7.33 4.93
C GLU A 458 -32.87 -6.49 5.88
N SER A 459 -32.66 -5.24 5.48
CA SER A 459 -31.86 -4.24 6.15
C SER A 459 -32.15 -4.11 7.65
N SER A 460 -31.17 -4.40 8.50
CA SER A 460 -31.02 -3.70 9.78
C SER A 460 -30.04 -2.54 9.57
N ARG A 461 -30.54 -1.43 9.01
CA ARG A 461 -29.91 -0.13 9.26
C ARG A 461 -29.95 0.09 10.78
N PRO A 462 -28.87 0.51 11.46
CA PRO A 462 -28.98 0.95 12.84
C PRO A 462 -29.97 2.11 12.86
N GLY A 463 -31.10 1.90 13.53
CA GLY A 463 -32.07 2.96 13.77
C GLY A 463 -31.38 4.13 14.46
N ARG A 464 -31.57 5.33 13.93
CA ARG A 464 -31.44 6.56 14.72
C ARG A 464 -32.33 6.39 15.96
N SER A 465 -31.74 6.14 17.13
CA SER A 465 -32.42 6.51 18.37
C SER A 465 -32.31 8.02 18.51
N GLN A 466 -33.39 8.70 18.11
CA GLN A 466 -33.70 10.05 18.56
C GLN A 466 -33.82 10.05 20.10
N GLY A 467 -33.53 11.21 20.71
CA GLY A 467 -33.68 11.47 22.15
C GLY A 467 -35.05 11.08 22.69
N GLY A 468 -35.15 10.63 23.93
CA GLY A 468 -35.04 11.37 25.20
C GLY A 468 -36.19 10.87 26.10
N PRO A 469 -36.42 11.39 27.32
CA PRO A 469 -35.73 12.46 28.05
C PRO A 469 -34.60 11.97 28.96
#